data_AF-A0A661P699-F1
#
_entry.id   AF-A0A661P699-F1
#
_cell.length_a   1.000
_cell.length_b   1.000
_cell.length_c   1.000
_cell.angle_alpha   90.00
_cell.angle_beta   90.00
_cell.angle_gamma   90.00
#
_symmetry.space_group_name_H-M   'P 1'
#
loop_
_entity.id
_entity.type
_entity.pdbx_description
1 polymer ?
#
loop_
_entity_poly.entity_id
_entity_poly.type
_entity_poly.pdbx_seq_one_letter_code
_entity_poly.pdbx_strand_id
1 'polypeptide(L)'
;MQTKAHINFDPAFRWLTLASGLAILFLVGSICYTLVVGAMPALKKFGFGFLISQSWDPAFMEFGALSSVYGTLVSTAIGMLIAVPLS
;
A
#
# COMPACT_ATOMS: atom_id res chain seq x y z
N MET A 1 -21.07 48.72 23.51
CA MET A 1 -19.62 48.82 23.19
C MET A 1 -19.05 47.43 23.00
N GLN A 2 -18.28 47.24 21.92
CA GLN A 2 -17.48 46.07 21.52
C GLN A 2 -18.21 44.84 20.94
N THR A 3 -18.37 44.81 19.61
CA THR A 3 -18.60 43.56 18.85
C THR A 3 -17.24 42.94 18.57
N LYS A 4 -16.94 41.79 19.18
CA LYS A 4 -15.74 41.00 18.87
C LYS A 4 -15.90 40.43 17.45
N ALA A 5 -14.97 40.74 16.56
CA ALA A 5 -14.89 40.08 15.26
C ALA A 5 -14.60 38.59 15.50
N HIS A 6 -15.59 37.72 15.27
CA HIS A 6 -15.40 36.28 15.30
C HIS A 6 -14.59 35.86 14.08
N ILE A 7 -13.35 35.43 14.29
CA ILE A 7 -12.53 34.82 13.24
C ILE A 7 -13.11 33.42 12.99
N ASN A 8 -13.71 33.21 11.82
CA ASN A 8 -14.35 31.94 11.47
C ASN A 8 -13.31 30.99 10.86
N PHE A 9 -12.90 29.96 11.61
CA PHE A 9 -11.89 28.97 11.19
C PHE A 9 -12.45 27.80 10.36
N ASP A 10 -13.77 27.68 10.25
CA ASP A 10 -14.47 26.61 9.51
C ASP A 10 -13.96 26.40 8.07
N PRO A 11 -13.73 27.45 7.24
CA PRO A 11 -13.25 27.23 5.89
C PRO A 11 -11.81 26.70 5.86
N ALA A 12 -10.94 27.16 6.77
CA ALA A 12 -9.57 26.66 6.88
C ALA A 12 -9.55 25.19 7.32
N PHE A 13 -10.38 24.83 8.30
CA PHE A 13 -10.53 23.44 8.75
C PHE A 13 -11.05 22.54 7.63
N ARG A 14 -12.07 22.99 6.89
CA ARG A 14 -12.62 22.25 5.74
C ARG A 14 -11.55 21.96 4.68
N TRP A 15 -10.75 22.95 4.30
CA TRP A 15 -9.68 22.75 3.31
C TRP A 15 -8.56 21.84 3.83
N LEU A 16 -8.22 21.94 5.12
CA LEU A 16 -7.21 21.08 5.73
C LEU A 16 -7.64 19.61 5.70
N THR A 17 -8.87 19.30 6.11
CA THR A 17 -9.40 17.92 6.08
C THR A 17 -9.44 17.37 4.65
N LEU A 18 -9.85 18.19 3.68
CA LEU A 18 -9.90 17.80 2.27
C LEU A 18 -8.49 17.54 1.72
N ALA A 19 -7.53 18.41 2.05
CA ALA A 19 -6.13 18.24 1.69
C ALA A 19 -5.52 16.98 2.32
N SER A 20 -5.81 16.68 3.60
CA SER A 20 -5.36 15.46 4.26
C SER A 20 -5.90 14.20 3.57
N GLY A 21 -7.20 14.18 3.22
CA GLY A 21 -7.79 13.05 2.48
C GLY A 21 -7.16 12.87 1.11
N LEU A 22 -6.99 13.96 0.35
CA LEU A 22 -6.31 13.94 -0.95
C LEU A 22 -4.85 13.51 -0.83
N ALA A 23 -4.14 13.94 0.21
CA ALA A 23 -2.75 13.55 0.46
C ALA A 23 -2.62 12.04 0.69
N ILE A 24 -3.54 11.43 1.44
CA ILE A 24 -3.55 9.98 1.66
C ILE A 24 -3.82 9.24 0.35
N LEU A 25 -4.82 9.67 -0.43
CA LEU A 25 -5.10 9.09 -1.74
C LEU A 25 -3.89 9.20 -2.69
N PHE A 26 -3.23 10.36 -2.70
CA PHE A 26 -2.04 10.59 -3.50
C PHE A 26 -0.86 9.73 -3.03
N LEU A 27 -0.68 9.57 -1.72
CA LEU A 27 0.34 8.72 -1.13
C LEU A 27 0.15 7.26 -1.54
N VAL A 28 -1.06 6.72 -1.36
CA VAL A 28 -1.38 5.34 -1.78
C VAL A 28 -1.17 5.16 -3.28
N GLY A 29 -1.66 6.11 -4.10
CA GLY A 29 -1.44 6.09 -5.54
C GLY A 29 0.04 6.10 -5.93
N SER A 30 0.86 6.91 -5.25
CA SER A 30 2.30 7.01 -5.48
C SER A 30 3.04 5.74 -5.10
N ILE A 31 2.63 5.09 -4.01
CA ILE A 31 3.18 3.79 -3.58
C ILE A 31 2.85 2.73 -4.63
N CYS A 32 1.60 2.64 -5.06
CA CYS A 32 1.20 1.72 -6.13
C CYS A 32 1.98 1.95 -7.42
N TYR A 33 2.13 3.21 -7.84
CA TYR A 33 2.92 3.58 -9.02
C TYR A 33 4.38 3.11 -8.90
N THR A 34 5.00 3.40 -7.75
CA THR A 34 6.39 3.01 -7.48
C THR A 34 6.57 1.49 -7.48
N LEU A 35 5.63 0.75 -6.88
CA LEU A 35 5.64 -0.72 -6.90
C LEU A 35 5.56 -1.26 -8.33
N VAL A 36 4.65 -0.75 -9.16
CA VAL A 36 4.49 -1.23 -10.54
C VAL A 36 5.74 -0.95 -11.37
N VAL A 37 6.29 0.27 -11.27
CA VAL A 37 7.53 0.64 -11.99
C VAL A 37 8.71 -0.21 -11.52
N GLY A 38 8.84 -0.42 -10.20
CA GLY A 38 9.91 -1.24 -9.62
C GLY A 38 9.79 -2.74 -9.93
N ALA A 39 8.57 -3.26 -10.08
CA ALA A 39 8.31 -4.66 -10.42
C ALA A 39 8.43 -4.97 -11.92
N MET A 40 8.33 -3.95 -12.79
CA MET A 40 8.33 -4.15 -14.24
C MET A 40 9.61 -4.81 -14.80
N PRO A 41 10.84 -4.49 -14.34
CA PRO A 41 12.05 -5.21 -14.75
C PRO A 41 12.02 -6.69 -14.39
N ALA A 42 11.46 -7.04 -13.22
CA ALA A 42 11.32 -8.43 -12.79
C ALA A 42 10.34 -9.18 -13.70
N LEU A 43 9.19 -8.58 -14.02
CA LEU A 43 8.25 -9.16 -15.00
C LEU A 43 8.88 -9.35 -16.37
N LYS A 44 9.70 -8.40 -16.85
CA LYS A 44 10.39 -8.53 -18.15
C LYS A 44 11.43 -9.65 -18.15
N LYS A 45 12.12 -9.88 -17.02
CA LYS A 45 13.17 -10.90 -16.90
C LYS A 45 12.60 -12.31 -16.75
N PHE A 46 11.51 -12.48 -16.01
CA PHE A 46 10.94 -13.78 -15.65
C PHE A 46 9.63 -14.11 -16.39
N GLY A 47 9.04 -13.16 -17.12
CA GLY A 47 7.79 -13.32 -17.85
C GLY A 47 6.57 -13.55 -16.94
N PHE A 48 5.44 -13.96 -17.54
CA PHE A 48 4.22 -14.29 -16.79
C PHE A 48 4.38 -15.53 -15.88
N GLY A 49 5.35 -16.41 -16.18
CA GLY A 49 5.70 -17.56 -15.35
C GLY A 49 6.16 -17.15 -13.94
N PHE A 50 6.72 -15.96 -13.77
CA PHE A 50 7.07 -15.36 -12.48
C PHE A 50 5.91 -15.36 -11.48
N LEU A 51 4.70 -15.02 -11.95
CA LEU A 51 3.53 -14.80 -11.09
C LEU A 51 2.98 -16.10 -10.51
N ILE A 52 3.09 -17.20 -11.26
CA ILE A 52 2.56 -18.51 -10.90
C ILE A 52 3.64 -19.47 -10.41
N SER A 53 4.91 -19.16 -10.63
CA SER A 53 6.00 -20.02 -10.16
C SER A 53 6.15 -19.94 -8.64
N GLN A 54 6.31 -21.10 -8.03
CA GLN A 54 6.72 -21.26 -6.63
C GLN A 54 8.22 -21.52 -6.51
N SER A 55 8.96 -21.70 -7.62
CA SER A 55 10.38 -22.01 -7.58
C SER A 55 11.16 -20.86 -6.96
N TRP A 56 11.96 -21.19 -5.96
CA TRP A 56 12.95 -20.30 -5.38
C TRP A 56 14.29 -21.01 -5.44
N ASP A 57 14.99 -20.83 -6.55
CA ASP A 57 16.30 -21.42 -6.81
C ASP A 57 17.36 -20.31 -6.96
N PRO A 58 18.07 -19.97 -5.86
CA PRO A 58 19.12 -18.97 -5.88
C PRO A 58 20.32 -19.37 -6.74
N ALA A 59 20.54 -20.68 -6.98
CA ALA A 59 21.69 -21.17 -7.74
C ALA A 59 21.49 -20.95 -9.25
N PHE A 60 20.26 -21.09 -9.74
CA PHE A 60 19.91 -20.84 -11.15
C PHE A 60 19.29 -19.44 -11.39
N MET A 61 19.24 -18.59 -10.36
CA MET A 61 18.59 -17.27 -10.39
C MET A 61 17.11 -17.32 -10.79
N GLU A 62 16.41 -18.41 -10.47
CA GLU A 62 14.97 -18.53 -10.70
C GLU A 62 14.20 -18.14 -9.44
N PHE A 63 13.43 -17.07 -9.53
CA PHE A 63 12.63 -16.58 -8.41
C PHE A 63 11.19 -16.46 -8.86
N GLY A 64 10.28 -17.12 -8.15
CA GLY A 64 8.84 -17.01 -8.34
C GLY A 64 8.20 -16.03 -7.35
N ALA A 65 7.19 -15.29 -7.79
CA ALA A 65 6.43 -14.37 -6.96
C ALA A 65 5.45 -15.09 -6.02
N LEU A 66 4.95 -16.27 -6.42
CA LEU A 66 3.85 -16.93 -5.72
C LEU A 66 4.23 -17.34 -4.30
N SER A 67 5.49 -17.71 -4.07
CA SER A 67 6.02 -18.02 -2.73
C SER A 67 5.95 -16.82 -1.78
N SER A 68 6.29 -15.62 -2.26
CA SER A 68 6.22 -14.38 -1.49
C SER A 68 4.76 -13.96 -1.22
N VAL A 69 3.89 -14.08 -2.22
CA VAL A 69 2.44 -13.80 -2.08
C VAL A 69 1.82 -14.72 -1.03
N TYR A 70 2.13 -16.02 -1.08
CA TYR A 70 1.62 -16.99 -0.13
C TYR A 70 2.00 -16.63 1.32
N GLY A 71 3.27 -16.30 1.57
CA GLY A 71 3.73 -15.90 2.90
C GLY A 71 3.00 -14.65 3.44
N THR A 72 2.74 -13.68 2.56
CA THR A 72 2.04 -12.44 2.91
C THR A 72 0.56 -12.69 3.25
N LEU A 73 -0.10 -13.58 2.51
CA LEU A 73 -1.48 -13.97 2.77
C LEU A 73 -1.61 -14.74 4.08
N VAL A 74 -0.71 -15.70 4.30
CA VAL A 74 -0.71 -16.51 5.53
C VAL A 74 -0.42 -15.65 6.75
N SER A 75 0.59 -14.76 6.69
CA SER A 75 0.90 -13.87 7.82
C SER A 75 -0.23 -12.90 8.13
N THR A 76 -0.87 -12.35 7.09
CA THR A 76 -2.03 -11.46 7.25
C THR A 76 -3.22 -12.22 7.85
N ALA A 77 -3.49 -13.44 7.40
CA ALA A 77 -4.57 -14.28 7.92
C ALA A 77 -4.36 -14.64 9.40
N ILE A 78 -3.14 -15.04 9.78
CA ILE A 78 -2.78 -15.30 11.18
C ILE A 78 -2.94 -14.01 12.01
N GLY A 79 -2.44 -12.88 11.51
CA GLY A 79 -2.56 -11.58 12.19
C GLY A 79 -4.03 -11.19 12.42
N MET A 80 -4.88 -11.34 11.42
CA MET A 80 -6.32 -11.07 11.54
C MET A 80 -7.01 -12.04 12.52
N LEU A 81 -6.69 -13.33 12.46
CA LEU A 81 -7.25 -14.33 13.38
C LEU A 81 -6.92 -14.03 14.84
N ILE A 82 -5.77 -13.43 15.12
CA ILE A 82 -5.38 -13.01 16.47
C ILE A 82 -5.98 -11.65 16.82
N ALA A 83 -5.91 -10.67 15.93
CA ALA A 83 -6.32 -9.29 16.21
C ALA A 83 -7.84 -9.11 16.32
N VAL A 84 -8.64 -9.75 15.46
CA VAL A 84 -10.10 -9.62 15.43
C VAL A 84 -10.77 -10.06 16.74
N PRO A 85 -10.43 -11.20 17.37
CA PRO A 85 -11.01 -11.57 18.67
C PRO A 85 -10.46 -10.77 19.87
N LEU A 86 -9.36 -10.02 19.69
CA LEU A 86 -8.77 -9.18 20.74
C LEU A 86 -9.31 -7.73 20.73
N SER A 87 -9.96 -7.30 19.64
CA SER A 87 -10.59 -5.99 19.48
C SER A 87 -12.05 -5.99 19.94
#